data_AF-A0A3P3VU28-F1
#
_entry.id   AF-A0A3P3VU28-F1
#
_cell.length_a   1.000
_cell.length_b   1.000
_cell.length_c   1.000
_cell.angle_alpha   90.00
_cell.angle_beta   90.00
_cell.angle_gamma   90.00
#
_symmetry.space_group_name_H-M   'P 1'
#
loop_
_entity.id
_entity.type
_entity.pdbx_description
1 polymer ?
#
loop_
_entity_poly.entity_id
_entity_poly.type
_entity_poly.pdbx_seq_one_letter_code
_entity_poly.pdbx_strand_id
1 'polypeptide(L)'
;MFALMVSEMATQATSVLAASSSNSDGILFLLAMGPAAGIGFYTLIYLRYRNTDKRFEYERKTSSDIAEVQGFDRPAGSVKGTERSRIQGDNSRNPRQRLGRNTTIIRHG
;
A
#
# COMPACT_ATOMS: atom_id res chain seq x y z
N MET A 1 -7.40 -38.39 2.29
CA MET A 1 -7.57 -37.26 1.36
C MET A 1 -6.23 -36.58 1.05
N PHE A 2 -5.52 -36.02 2.03
CA PHE A 2 -4.19 -35.40 1.81
C PHE A 2 -3.15 -36.34 1.18
N ALA A 3 -3.06 -37.59 1.65
CA ALA A 3 -2.15 -38.59 1.09
C ALA A 3 -2.44 -38.92 -0.40
N LEU A 4 -3.73 -38.92 -0.78
CA LEU A 4 -4.19 -39.16 -2.14
C LEU A 4 -3.80 -38.00 -3.08
N MET A 5 -3.97 -36.76 -2.60
CA MET A 5 -3.53 -35.57 -3.31
C MET A 5 -2.01 -35.55 -3.52
N VAL A 6 -1.22 -35.92 -2.50
CA VAL A 6 0.24 -35.98 -2.62
C VAL A 6 0.69 -37.04 -3.63
N SER A 7 0.05 -38.22 -3.64
CA SER A 7 0.36 -39.25 -4.63
C SER A 7 -0.02 -38.82 -6.06
N GLU A 8 -1.13 -38.11 -6.24
CA GLU A 8 -1.52 -37.57 -7.55
C GLU A 8 -0.52 -36.51 -8.04
N MET A 9 -0.07 -35.61 -7.16
CA MET A 9 0.96 -34.62 -7.49
C MET A 9 2.30 -35.26 -7.87
N ALA A 10 2.71 -36.32 -7.16
CA ALA A 10 3.93 -37.07 -7.47
C ALA A 10 3.84 -37.75 -8.86
N THR A 11 2.67 -38.28 -9.19
CA THR A 11 2.43 -38.93 -10.49
C THR A 11 2.48 -37.89 -11.63
N GLN A 12 1.93 -36.70 -11.42
CA GLN A 12 2.00 -35.59 -12.38
C GLN A 12 3.43 -35.10 -12.60
N ALA A 13 4.22 -34.93 -11.53
CA ALA A 13 5.63 -34.53 -11.65
C ALA A 13 6.44 -35.52 -12.50
N THR A 14 6.16 -36.82 -12.33
CA THR A 14 6.82 -37.89 -13.11
C THR A 14 6.44 -37.84 -14.60
N SER A 15 5.17 -37.56 -14.91
CA SER A 15 4.72 -37.41 -16.30
C SER A 15 5.31 -36.19 -17.01
N VAL A 16 5.52 -35.09 -16.30
CA VAL A 16 6.11 -33.85 -16.84
C VAL A 16 7.60 -34.06 -17.16
N LEU A 17 8.30 -34.82 -16.32
CA LEU A 17 9.70 -35.18 -16.56
C LEU A 17 9.85 -36.17 -17.73
N ALA A 18 8.90 -37.10 -17.89
CA ALA A 18 8.88 -38.00 -19.04
C ALA A 18 8.51 -37.28 -20.35
N ALA A 19 7.56 -36.35 -20.32
CA ALA A 19 7.17 -35.57 -21.51
C ALA A 19 8.26 -34.61 -22.00
N SER A 20 9.18 -34.21 -21.12
CA SER A 20 10.30 -33.35 -21.47
C SER A 20 11.48 -34.11 -22.08
N SER A 21 11.64 -35.42 -21.86
CA SER A 21 12.81 -36.17 -22.34
C SER A 21 12.87 -36.35 -23.87
N SER A 22 11.75 -36.18 -24.58
CA SER A 22 11.67 -36.41 -26.03
C SER A 22 12.04 -35.19 -26.88
N ASN A 23 11.96 -33.98 -26.33
CA ASN A 23 12.19 -32.72 -27.05
C ASN A 23 13.13 -31.80 -26.27
N SER A 24 14.15 -31.26 -26.95
CA SER A 24 15.09 -30.28 -26.41
C SER A 24 14.36 -29.05 -25.81
N ASP A 25 13.28 -28.61 -26.44
CA ASP A 25 12.49 -27.44 -26.00
C ASP A 25 11.78 -27.69 -24.66
N GLY A 26 11.35 -28.93 -24.40
CA GLY A 26 10.70 -29.29 -23.14
C GLY A 26 11.67 -29.26 -21.95
N ILE A 27 12.91 -29.70 -22.16
CA ILE A 27 13.98 -29.62 -21.15
C ILE A 27 14.37 -28.17 -20.90
N LEU A 28 14.51 -27.35 -21.95
CA LEU A 28 14.81 -25.93 -21.80
C LEU A 28 13.70 -25.18 -21.04
N PHE A 29 12.44 -25.52 -21.29
CA PHE A 29 11.30 -24.96 -20.55
C PHE A 29 11.34 -25.33 -19.06
N LEU A 30 11.60 -26.61 -18.72
CA LEU A 30 11.74 -27.03 -17.32
C LEU A 30 12.94 -26.40 -16.62
N LEU A 31 14.05 -26.23 -17.33
CA LEU A 31 15.23 -25.55 -16.81
C LEU A 31 14.94 -24.08 -16.53
N ALA A 32 14.21 -23.40 -17.42
CA ALA A 32 13.82 -22.00 -17.26
C ALA A 32 12.79 -21.79 -16.14
N MET A 33 11.97 -22.80 -15.82
CA MET A 33 10.94 -22.74 -14.79
C MET A 33 11.50 -22.42 -13.39
N GLY A 34 12.70 -22.90 -13.06
CA GLY A 34 13.35 -22.59 -11.77
C GLY A 34 13.69 -21.11 -11.60
N PRO A 35 14.53 -20.52 -12.48
CA PRO A 35 14.82 -19.09 -12.47
C PRO A 35 13.56 -18.22 -12.64
N ALA A 36 12.63 -18.62 -13.50
CA ALA A 36 11.38 -17.88 -13.71
C ALA A 36 10.52 -17.84 -12.44
N ALA A 37 10.40 -18.94 -11.70
CA ALA A 37 9.71 -18.98 -10.43
C ALA A 37 10.37 -18.06 -9.39
N GLY A 38 11.70 -18.05 -9.32
CA GLY A 38 12.45 -17.17 -8.41
C GLY A 38 12.25 -15.68 -8.71
N ILE A 39 12.39 -15.30 -9.99
CA ILE A 39 12.18 -13.92 -10.46
C ILE A 39 10.72 -13.50 -10.24
N GLY A 40 9.78 -14.37 -10.59
CA GLY A 40 8.34 -14.14 -10.40
C GLY A 40 7.99 -13.91 -8.93
N PHE A 41 8.48 -14.78 -8.04
CA PHE A 41 8.25 -14.66 -6.60
C PHE A 41 8.83 -13.37 -6.02
N TYR A 42 10.08 -13.05 -6.35
CA TYR A 42 10.70 -11.79 -5.94
C TYR A 42 9.90 -10.58 -6.43
N THR A 43 9.48 -10.60 -7.71
CA THR A 43 8.72 -9.50 -8.32
C THR A 43 7.35 -9.33 -7.67
N LEU A 44 6.64 -10.43 -7.35
CA LEU A 44 5.37 -10.38 -6.65
C LEU A 44 5.50 -9.75 -5.25
N ILE A 45 6.51 -10.17 -4.48
CA ILE A 45 6.79 -9.57 -3.16
C ILE A 45 7.16 -8.10 -3.31
N TYR A 46 8.00 -7.79 -4.29
CA TYR A 46 8.41 -6.42 -4.59
C TYR A 46 7.19 -5.55 -4.89
N LEU A 47 6.32 -5.92 -5.83
CA LEU A 47 5.12 -5.13 -6.14
C LEU A 47 4.17 -5.01 -4.93
N ARG A 48 4.00 -6.10 -4.17
CA ARG A 48 3.14 -6.16 -2.98
C ARG A 48 3.62 -5.24 -1.86
N TYR A 49 4.93 -5.19 -1.60
CA TYR A 49 5.48 -4.44 -0.47
C TYR A 49 5.87 -3.01 -0.85
N ARG A 50 6.44 -2.83 -2.05
CA ARG A 50 6.89 -1.53 -2.55
C ARG A 50 5.73 -0.64 -2.99
N ASN A 51 4.47 -1.10 -2.86
CA ASN A 51 3.27 -0.34 -3.18
C ASN A 51 3.44 0.41 -4.52
N THR A 52 4.12 -0.22 -5.48
CA THR A 52 4.48 0.43 -6.76
C THR A 52 3.21 0.73 -7.56
N ASP A 53 2.15 -0.02 -7.29
CA ASP A 53 0.80 0.15 -7.84
C ASP A 53 -0.07 1.09 -7.00
N LYS A 54 0.45 1.60 -5.88
CA LYS A 54 -0.15 2.69 -5.10
C LYS A 54 0.71 3.94 -5.22
N ARG A 55 0.86 4.42 -6.45
CA ARG A 55 1.06 5.85 -6.64
C ARG A 55 -0.27 6.49 -6.23
N PHE A 56 -0.25 7.26 -5.14
CA PHE A 56 -1.34 8.15 -4.82
C PHE A 56 -1.64 8.97 -6.07
N GLU A 57 -2.78 8.72 -6.70
CA GLU A 57 -3.44 9.72 -7.53
C GLU A 57 -3.94 10.78 -6.54
N TYR A 58 -3.03 11.62 -6.07
CA TYR A 58 -3.44 12.91 -5.53
C TYR A 58 -4.16 13.63 -6.68
N GLU A 59 -5.33 14.18 -6.39
CA GLU A 59 -6.13 15.03 -7.28
C GLU A 59 -7.18 14.32 -8.15
N ARG A 60 -8.14 13.63 -7.53
CA ARG A 60 -9.58 13.92 -7.76
C ARG A 60 -10.48 13.12 -6.83
N LYS A 61 -11.06 13.83 -5.87
CA LYS A 61 -12.44 13.71 -5.34
C LYS A 61 -12.47 14.09 -3.87
N THR A 62 -12.38 15.39 -3.62
CA THR A 62 -13.18 16.00 -2.56
C THR A 62 -14.19 16.87 -3.27
N SER A 63 -15.34 16.31 -3.63
CA SER A 63 -16.52 17.13 -3.86
C SER A 63 -17.03 17.47 -2.46
N SER A 64 -16.64 18.63 -1.95
CA SER A 64 -17.30 19.22 -0.79
C SER A 64 -18.55 19.90 -1.32
N ASP A 65 -19.71 19.29 -1.14
CA ASP A 65 -20.95 20.05 -1.24
C ASP A 65 -20.95 21.07 -0.10
N ILE A 66 -20.75 22.33 -0.45
CA ILE A 66 -20.80 23.44 0.48
C ILE A 66 -22.28 23.71 0.73
N ALA A 67 -22.80 23.17 1.84
CA ALA A 67 -24.06 23.66 2.40
C ALA A 67 -23.85 25.12 2.84
N GLU A 68 -24.29 26.04 1.97
CA GLU A 68 -24.41 27.48 2.18
C GLU A 68 -23.53 28.08 3.30
N VAL A 69 -22.24 28.25 3.00
CA VAL A 69 -21.31 28.94 3.91
C VAL A 69 -21.53 30.45 3.78
N GLN A 70 -22.31 31.02 4.69
CA GLN A 70 -22.34 32.46 4.92
C GLN A 70 -21.08 32.88 5.69
N GLY A 71 -19.94 32.89 5.01
CA GLY A 71 -18.67 33.28 5.61
C GLY A 71 -17.63 33.55 4.55
N PHE A 72 -17.19 34.80 4.44
CA PHE A 72 -16.04 35.14 3.60
C PHE A 72 -14.77 34.59 4.26
N ASP A 73 -14.28 33.44 3.79
CA ASP A 73 -12.97 32.97 4.18
C ASP A 73 -11.91 33.77 3.41
N ARG A 74 -11.03 34.45 4.14
CA ARG A 74 -9.92 35.21 3.56
C ARG A 74 -8.66 34.36 3.68
N PRO A 75 -8.01 33.97 2.56
CA PRO A 75 -6.82 33.14 2.62
C PRO A 75 -5.70 33.86 3.39
N ALA A 76 -5.35 33.34 4.56
CA ALA A 76 -4.35 33.92 5.46
C ALA A 76 -2.93 33.36 5.20
N GLY A 77 -2.47 33.51 3.96
CA GLY A 77 -1.09 33.22 3.55
C GLY A 77 -0.77 31.72 3.37
N SER A 78 0.30 31.46 2.62
CA SER A 78 0.83 30.11 2.34
C SER A 78 2.29 30.05 2.80
N VAL A 79 2.62 29.07 3.64
CA VAL A 79 4.00 28.82 4.09
C VAL A 79 4.59 27.67 3.29
N LYS A 80 5.63 27.93 2.48
CA LYS A 80 6.36 26.91 1.70
C LYS A 80 7.84 26.93 2.08
N GLY A 81 8.48 25.75 2.18
CA GLY A 81 9.93 25.63 2.42
C GLY A 81 10.38 25.92 3.86
N THR A 82 9.63 25.48 4.88
CA THR A 82 10.01 25.70 6.29
C THR A 82 10.93 24.59 6.80
N GLU A 83 12.17 24.95 7.17
CA GLU A 83 13.11 24.07 7.89
C GLU A 83 12.93 24.16 9.42
N ARG A 84 12.06 25.05 9.90
CA ARG A 84 11.81 25.22 11.33
C ARG A 84 11.02 24.04 11.88
N SER A 85 11.51 23.49 13.00
CA SER A 85 10.87 22.39 13.72
C SER A 85 9.58 22.77 14.44
N ARG A 86 9.27 24.06 14.55
CA ARG A 86 8.04 24.58 15.17
C ARG A 86 7.47 25.75 14.40
N ILE A 87 6.14 25.80 14.35
CA ILE A 87 5.37 26.91 13.77
C ILE A 87 5.33 28.06 14.78
N GLN A 88 5.42 29.30 14.28
CA GLN A 88 5.28 30.49 15.11
C GLN A 88 3.83 30.59 15.60
N GLY A 89 3.64 30.54 16.92
CA GLY A 89 2.30 30.43 17.53
C GLY A 89 1.81 29.00 17.76
N ASP A 90 2.70 28.00 17.72
CA ASP A 90 2.39 26.62 18.09
C ASP A 90 1.81 26.52 19.52
N ASN A 91 0.67 25.84 19.63
CA ASN A 91 -0.06 25.63 20.88
C ASN A 91 0.16 24.23 21.50
N SER A 92 1.19 23.51 21.05
CA SER A 92 1.51 22.13 21.50
C SER A 92 1.59 21.97 23.02
N ARG A 93 2.01 23.02 23.74
CA ARG A 93 2.12 23.00 25.20
C ARG A 93 0.81 23.30 25.94
N ASN A 94 -0.13 23.99 25.31
CA ASN A 94 -1.38 24.44 25.95
C ASN A 94 -2.60 24.29 25.01
N PRO A 95 -2.89 23.08 24.51
CA PRO A 95 -3.88 22.86 23.44
C PRO A 95 -5.28 23.43 23.74
N ARG A 96 -5.61 23.59 25.03
CA ARG A 96 -6.88 24.11 25.52
C ARG A 96 -7.07 25.63 25.35
N GLN A 97 -6.00 26.40 25.11
CA GLN A 97 -6.09 27.86 24.96
C GLN A 97 -6.97 28.32 23.78
N ARG A 98 -7.13 27.48 22.75
CA ARG A 98 -7.94 27.81 21.57
C ARG A 98 -9.41 27.39 21.67
N LEU A 99 -9.80 26.74 22.76
CA LEU A 99 -11.16 26.25 22.90
C LEU A 99 -12.11 27.45 23.05
N GLY A 100 -13.09 27.52 22.16
CA GLY A 100 -14.13 28.55 22.22
C GLY A 100 -14.96 28.40 23.50
N ARG A 101 -15.63 29.49 23.89
CA ARG A 101 -16.42 29.61 25.14
C ARG A 101 -17.43 28.47 25.37
N ASN A 102 -17.85 27.75 24.32
CA ASN A 102 -18.82 26.65 24.40
C ASN A 102 -18.19 25.25 24.50
N THR A 103 -16.88 25.14 24.73
CA THR A 103 -16.23 23.83 24.82
C THR A 103 -16.21 23.31 26.26
N THR A 104 -16.90 22.20 26.51
CA THR A 104 -16.87 21.52 27.82
C THR A 104 -15.72 20.53 27.88
N ILE A 105 -14.86 20.64 28.90
CA ILE A 105 -13.69 19.78 29.08
C ILE A 105 -13.98 18.78 30.21
N ILE A 106 -14.19 17.52 29.86
CA ILE A 106 -14.39 16.45 30.84
C ILE A 106 -13.01 15.87 31.18
N ARG A 107 -12.59 15.97 32.45
CA ARG A 107 -11.37 15.35 32.96
C ARG A 107 -11.76 14.10 33.75
N HIS A 108 -11.46 12.94 33.19
CA HIS A 108 -11.51 11.69 33.95
C HIS A 108 -10.24 11.63 34.82
N GLY A 109 -10.45 11.58 36.14
CA GLY A 109 -9.40 11.39 37.14
C GLY A 109 -9.21 9.92 37.46
#